data_AF-A0A0A8WM13-F1
#
_entry.id   AF-A0A0A8WM13-F1
#
_cell.length_a   1.000
_cell.length_b   1.000
_cell.length_c   1.000
_cell.angle_alpha   90.00
_cell.angle_beta   90.00
_cell.angle_gamma   90.00
#
_symmetry.space_group_name_H-M   'P 1'
#
loop_
_entity.id
_entity.type
_entity.pdbx_description
1 polymer ?
#
loop_
_entity_poly.entity_id
_entity_poly.type
_entity_poly.pdbx_seq_one_letter_code
_entity_poly.pdbx_strand_id
1 'polypeptide(L)'
;MALSMDLRTRLLAAVDSGSSCRAAAARFGVAPSTAVRWRAQQRETGDIAPKPRGGDMRSRRVEERAADILAIWEERRDITLEELRLALADKGMAVSVAGLHRFFVRRGLTRNKRQAMR
;
A
#
# COMPACT_ATOMS: atom_id res chain seq x y z
N MET A 1 15.26 -9.05 -0.20
CA MET A 1 14.57 -10.25 -0.73
C MET A 1 14.83 -10.37 -2.24
N ALA A 2 16.03 -10.84 -2.61
CA ALA A 2 16.52 -10.83 -4.00
C ALA A 2 16.24 -12.13 -4.78
N LEU A 3 15.82 -13.20 -4.10
CA LEU A 3 15.64 -14.53 -4.68
C LEU A 3 14.51 -14.61 -5.74
N SER A 4 13.44 -13.82 -5.58
CA SER A 4 12.30 -13.85 -6.51
C SER A 4 12.56 -13.10 -7.82
N MET A 5 13.47 -12.12 -7.85
CA MET A 5 13.75 -11.34 -9.06
C MET A 5 14.72 -12.07 -9.96
N ASP A 6 15.80 -12.58 -9.37
CA ASP A 6 16.79 -13.38 -10.08
C ASP A 6 16.15 -14.60 -10.78
N LEU A 7 15.20 -15.28 -10.13
CA LEU A 7 14.44 -16.37 -10.74
C LEU A 7 13.67 -15.93 -12.00
N ARG A 8 13.04 -14.76 -11.98
CA ARG A 8 12.31 -14.22 -13.14
C ARG A 8 13.25 -13.89 -14.27
N THR A 9 14.35 -13.23 -13.96
CA THR A 9 15.38 -12.86 -14.93
C THR A 9 15.93 -14.10 -15.63
N ARG A 10 16.36 -15.12 -14.87
CA ARG A 10 16.92 -16.35 -15.45
C ARG A 10 15.89 -17.14 -16.27
N LEU A 11 14.65 -17.21 -15.80
CA LEU A 11 13.57 -17.86 -16.55
C LEU A 11 13.30 -17.14 -17.87
N LEU A 12 13.14 -15.82 -17.84
CA LEU A 12 12.85 -15.03 -19.05
C LEU A 12 14.02 -15.01 -20.03
N ALA A 13 15.27 -14.97 -19.53
CA ALA A 13 16.45 -15.11 -20.37
C ALA A 13 16.47 -16.45 -21.13
N ALA A 14 16.06 -17.56 -20.49
CA ALA A 14 15.93 -18.84 -21.18
C ALA A 14 14.81 -18.86 -22.23
N VAL A 15 13.74 -18.09 -22.02
CA VAL A 15 12.68 -17.91 -23.01
C VAL A 15 13.18 -17.05 -24.18
N ASP A 16 13.93 -15.98 -23.90
CA ASP A 16 14.56 -15.15 -24.93
C ASP A 16 15.62 -15.91 -25.74
N SER A 17 16.29 -16.88 -25.13
CA SER A 17 17.22 -17.80 -25.81
C SER A 17 16.51 -18.94 -26.59
N GLY A 18 15.19 -18.86 -26.79
CA GLY A 18 14.43 -19.78 -27.63
C GLY A 18 13.65 -20.88 -26.91
N SER A 19 13.69 -20.96 -25.57
CA SER A 19 12.86 -21.94 -24.85
C SER A 19 11.40 -21.53 -24.86
N SER A 20 10.48 -22.50 -24.94
CA SER A 20 9.08 -22.21 -24.64
C SER A 20 8.90 -21.82 -23.17
N CYS A 21 7.89 -21.00 -22.86
CA CYS A 21 7.56 -20.65 -21.47
C CYS A 21 7.34 -21.90 -20.60
N ARG A 22 6.76 -22.96 -21.15
CA ARG A 22 6.53 -24.22 -20.45
C ARG A 22 7.84 -24.96 -20.14
N ALA A 23 8.76 -25.02 -21.11
CA ALA A 23 10.07 -25.66 -20.93
C ALA A 23 10.92 -24.90 -19.90
N ALA A 24 10.94 -23.56 -19.99
CA ALA A 24 11.63 -22.72 -19.01
C ALA A 24 11.01 -22.89 -17.60
N ALA A 25 9.68 -22.91 -17.49
CA ALA A 25 8.99 -23.14 -16.22
C ALA A 25 9.40 -24.47 -15.56
N ALA A 26 9.43 -25.56 -16.34
CA ALA A 26 9.88 -26.86 -15.86
C ALA A 26 11.35 -26.84 -15.38
N ARG A 27 12.25 -26.20 -16.14
CA ARG A 27 13.68 -26.07 -15.78
C ARG A 27 13.90 -25.33 -14.46
N PHE A 28 13.08 -24.31 -14.18
CA PHE A 28 13.23 -23.45 -13.01
C PHE A 28 12.27 -23.78 -11.86
N GLY A 29 11.49 -24.88 -11.95
CA GLY A 29 10.57 -25.31 -10.89
C GLY A 29 9.39 -24.35 -10.66
N VAL A 30 8.94 -23.67 -11.71
CA VAL A 30 7.85 -22.67 -11.68
C VAL A 30 6.63 -23.22 -12.41
N ALA A 31 5.42 -22.84 -12.00
CA ALA A 31 4.21 -23.21 -12.73
C ALA A 31 4.20 -22.59 -14.15
N PRO A 32 3.80 -23.32 -15.21
CA PRO A 32 3.78 -22.79 -16.57
C PRO A 32 2.97 -21.50 -16.74
N SER A 33 1.85 -21.37 -16.02
CA SER A 33 1.02 -20.16 -16.02
C SER A 33 1.75 -18.93 -15.44
N THR A 34 2.62 -19.12 -14.46
CA THR A 34 3.44 -18.06 -13.89
C THR A 34 4.49 -17.56 -14.89
N ALA A 35 5.16 -18.48 -15.60
CA ALA A 35 6.11 -18.14 -16.66
C ALA A 35 5.45 -17.33 -17.79
N VAL A 36 4.26 -17.76 -18.23
CA VAL A 36 3.46 -17.04 -19.25
C VAL A 36 3.11 -15.64 -18.76
N ARG A 37 2.68 -15.49 -17.50
CA ARG A 37 2.37 -14.17 -16.92
C ARG A 37 3.58 -13.25 -16.87
N TRP A 38 4.74 -13.76 -16.49
CA TRP A 38 5.98 -12.96 -16.46
C TRP A 38 6.38 -12.52 -17.87
N ARG A 39 6.25 -13.41 -18.87
CA ARG A 39 6.51 -13.05 -20.28
C ARG A 39 5.53 -12.00 -20.80
N ALA A 40 4.24 -12.13 -20.46
CA ALA A 40 3.22 -11.15 -20.83
C ALA A 40 3.54 -9.78 -20.21
N GLN A 41 3.85 -9.74 -18.92
CA GLN A 41 4.23 -8.49 -18.23
C GLN A 41 5.47 -7.84 -18.86
N GLN A 42 6.52 -8.62 -19.14
CA GLN A 42 7.73 -8.13 -19.81
C GLN A 42 7.40 -7.49 -21.18
N ARG A 43 6.49 -8.10 -21.95
CA ARG A 43 6.06 -7.56 -23.26
C ARG A 43 5.20 -6.31 -23.14
N GLU A 44 4.34 -6.24 -22.13
CA GLU A 44 3.41 -5.13 -21.92
C GLU A 44 4.09 -3.90 -21.31
N THR A 45 4.94 -4.08 -20.30
CA THR A 45 5.50 -2.98 -19.50
C THR A 45 7.02 -2.84 -19.62
N GLY A 46 7.71 -3.78 -20.26
CA GLY A 46 9.18 -3.84 -20.27
C GLY A 46 9.80 -4.24 -18.92
N ASP A 47 8.96 -4.54 -17.92
CA ASP A 47 9.38 -4.79 -16.54
C ASP A 47 8.93 -6.19 -16.08
N ILE A 48 9.76 -6.79 -15.23
CA ILE A 48 9.58 -8.12 -14.65
C ILE A 48 9.46 -8.06 -13.13
N ALA A 49 9.57 -6.86 -12.55
CA ALA A 49 9.40 -6.62 -11.13
C ALA A 49 7.99 -7.00 -10.68
N PRO A 50 7.85 -7.57 -9.47
CA PRO A 50 6.53 -7.79 -8.90
C PRO A 50 5.85 -6.44 -8.71
N LYS A 51 4.58 -6.35 -9.13
CA LYS A 51 3.72 -5.23 -8.74
C LYS A 51 3.75 -5.09 -7.21
N PRO A 52 3.73 -3.86 -6.66
CA PRO A 52 3.65 -3.62 -5.23
C PRO A 52 2.55 -4.50 -4.62
N ARG A 53 2.93 -5.37 -3.70
CA ARG A 53 2.01 -6.29 -3.03
C ARG A 53 1.51 -5.63 -1.76
N GLY A 54 0.25 -5.23 -1.78
CA GLY A 54 -0.37 -4.53 -0.66
C GLY A 54 0.02 -3.06 -0.60
N GLY A 55 -0.69 -2.34 0.25
CA GLY A 55 -0.68 -0.88 0.37
C GLY A 55 -1.98 -0.43 1.00
N ASP A 56 -2.04 0.83 1.43
CA ASP A 56 -3.29 1.34 2.00
C ASP A 56 -4.31 1.66 0.90
N MET A 57 -5.21 0.71 0.65
CA MET A 57 -6.36 0.89 -0.25
C MET A 57 -7.58 1.53 0.41
N ARG A 58 -7.54 1.78 1.73
CA ARG A 58 -8.73 2.20 2.51
C ARG A 58 -8.66 3.64 2.99
N SER A 59 -7.49 4.28 3.01
CA SER A 59 -7.39 5.67 3.46
C SER A 59 -7.68 6.70 2.39
N ARG A 60 -7.77 6.35 1.10
CA ARG A 60 -7.89 7.33 0.01
C ARG A 60 -8.90 8.45 0.31
N ARG A 61 -10.12 8.10 0.72
CA ARG A 61 -11.18 9.07 1.06
C ARG A 61 -10.83 9.98 2.25
N VAL A 62 -10.08 9.45 3.23
CA VAL A 62 -9.59 10.21 4.39
C VAL A 62 -8.44 11.14 3.99
N GLU A 63 -7.55 10.65 3.12
CA GLU A 63 -6.41 11.39 2.59
C GLU A 63 -6.83 12.55 1.67
N GLU A 64 -7.87 12.35 0.84
CA GLU A 64 -8.45 13.40 -0.03
C GLU A 64 -8.96 14.61 0.75
N ARG A 65 -9.30 14.44 2.03
CA ARG A 65 -9.77 15.49 2.93
C ARG A 65 -8.80 15.73 4.09
N ALA A 66 -7.53 15.34 3.95
CA ALA A 66 -6.52 15.46 5.00
C ALA A 66 -6.39 16.90 5.54
N ALA A 67 -6.53 17.90 4.67
CA ALA A 67 -6.45 19.31 5.03
C ALA A 67 -7.52 19.71 6.06
N ASP A 68 -8.76 19.24 5.90
CA ASP A 68 -9.85 19.56 6.84
C ASP A 68 -9.64 18.90 8.21
N ILE A 69 -9.15 17.66 8.21
CA ILE A 69 -8.83 16.93 9.44
C ILE A 69 -7.71 17.66 10.20
N LEU A 70 -6.66 18.06 9.49
CA LEU A 70 -5.52 18.77 10.08
C LEU A 70 -5.89 20.18 10.55
N ALA A 71 -6.72 20.92 9.79
CA ALA A 71 -7.18 22.25 10.20
C ALA A 71 -7.95 22.20 11.53
N ILE A 72 -8.91 21.28 11.67
CA ILE A 72 -9.67 21.11 12.93
C ILE A 72 -8.76 20.67 14.07
N TRP A 73 -7.79 19.81 13.78
CA TRP A 73 -6.81 19.33 14.76
C TRP A 73 -5.86 20.43 15.24
N GLU A 74 -5.39 21.30 14.35
CA GLU A 74 -4.52 22.43 14.69
C GLU A 74 -5.26 23.52 15.45
N GLU A 75 -6.49 23.84 15.03
CA GLU A 75 -7.35 24.81 15.72
C GLU A 75 -7.69 24.35 17.14
N ARG A 76 -7.89 23.04 17.34
CA ARG A 76 -8.26 22.44 18.63
C ARG A 76 -7.28 21.35 19.02
N ARG A 77 -6.07 21.77 19.44
CA ARG A 77 -4.95 20.87 19.74
C ARG A 77 -5.21 19.79 20.80
N ASP A 78 -6.22 19.97 21.65
CA ASP A 78 -6.63 19.03 22.69
C ASP A 78 -7.91 18.24 22.36
N ILE A 79 -8.39 18.32 21.11
CA ILE A 79 -9.58 17.60 20.66
C ILE A 79 -9.38 16.08 20.75
N THR A 80 -10.39 15.38 21.24
CA THR A 80 -10.43 13.91 21.19
C THR A 80 -10.74 13.42 19.78
N LEU A 81 -10.38 12.16 19.47
CA LEU A 81 -10.72 11.58 18.16
C LEU A 81 -12.23 11.48 17.93
N GLU A 82 -13.04 11.37 19.00
CA GLU A 82 -14.50 11.31 18.90
C GLU A 82 -15.10 12.69 18.60
N GLU A 83 -14.62 13.74 19.26
CA GLU A 83 -15.03 15.11 18.94
C GLU A 83 -14.59 15.52 17.53
N LEU A 84 -13.40 15.08 17.10
CA LEU A 84 -12.94 15.28 15.73
C LEU A 84 -13.86 14.57 14.72
N ARG A 85 -14.26 13.33 15.04
CA ARG A 85 -15.22 12.59 14.22
C ARG A 85 -16.54 13.34 14.06
N LEU A 86 -17.09 13.88 15.15
CA LEU A 86 -18.34 14.65 15.13
C LEU A 86 -18.19 15.92 14.28
N ALA A 87 -17.13 16.69 14.48
CA ALA A 87 -16.89 17.91 13.71
C ALA A 87 -16.67 17.64 12.21
N LEU A 88 -16.07 16.49 11.86
CA LEU A 88 -15.96 16.05 10.47
C LEU A 88 -17.32 15.62 9.90
N ALA A 89 -18.17 14.97 10.69
CA ALA A 89 -19.51 14.59 10.29
C ALA A 89 -20.38 15.83 9.98
N ASP A 90 -20.26 16.90 10.76
CA ASP A 90 -20.93 18.19 10.50
C ASP A 90 -20.49 18.82 9.17
N LYS A 91 -19.27 18.53 8.72
CA LYS A 91 -18.73 18.93 7.40
C LYS A 91 -19.00 17.90 6.29
N GLY A 92 -19.92 16.95 6.52
CA GLY A 92 -20.32 15.92 5.56
C GLY A 92 -19.30 14.80 5.36
N MET A 93 -18.32 14.66 6.26
CA MET A 93 -17.26 13.66 6.17
C MET A 93 -17.42 12.57 7.24
N ALA A 94 -17.98 11.43 6.83
CA ALA A 94 -18.06 10.25 7.69
C ALA A 94 -16.71 9.51 7.73
N VAL A 95 -16.02 9.56 8.88
CA VAL A 95 -14.80 8.80 9.16
C VAL A 95 -14.97 8.04 10.47
N SER A 96 -14.43 6.83 10.58
CA SER A 96 -14.39 6.11 11.86
C SER A 96 -13.24 6.60 12.74
N VAL A 97 -13.38 6.50 14.07
CA VAL A 97 -12.29 6.77 15.03
C VAL A 97 -11.03 5.97 14.69
N ALA A 98 -11.18 4.69 14.33
CA ALA A 98 -10.05 3.86 13.91
C ALA A 98 -9.40 4.36 12.59
N GLY A 99 -10.18 4.96 11.70
CA GLY A 99 -9.69 5.63 10.49
C GLY A 99 -8.85 6.86 10.82
N LEU A 100 -9.35 7.72 11.72
CA LEU A 100 -8.61 8.89 12.22
C LEU A 100 -7.33 8.48 12.96
N HIS A 101 -7.40 7.47 13.82
CA HIS A 101 -6.22 6.93 14.50
C HIS A 101 -5.13 6.49 13.51
N ARG A 102 -5.49 5.70 12.48
CA ARG A 102 -4.53 5.28 11.44
C ARG A 102 -3.99 6.46 10.63
N PHE A 103 -4.84 7.46 10.35
CA PHE A 103 -4.45 8.69 9.65
C PHE A 103 -3.35 9.44 10.40
N PHE A 104 -3.50 9.62 11.71
CA PHE A 104 -2.53 10.30 12.56
C PHE A 104 -1.26 9.49 12.79
N VAL A 105 -1.38 8.19 13.08
CA VAL A 105 -0.23 7.27 13.25
C VAL A 105 0.66 7.26 12.01
N ARG A 106 0.08 7.23 10.81
CA ARG A 106 0.84 7.27 9.55
C ARG A 106 1.68 8.54 9.39
N ARG A 107 1.22 9.65 9.98
CA ARG A 107 1.87 10.96 9.92
C ARG A 107 2.81 11.22 11.09
N GLY A 108 2.98 10.27 12.01
CA GLY A 108 3.75 10.45 13.24
C GLY A 108 3.10 11.44 14.22
N LEU A 109 1.87 11.88 13.96
CA LEU A 109 1.14 12.85 14.77
C LEU A 109 0.39 12.13 15.89
N THR A 110 1.13 11.53 16.82
CA THR A 110 0.53 10.90 18.00
C THR A 110 0.57 11.85 19.19
N ARG A 111 -0.52 11.90 19.96
CA ARG A 111 -0.55 12.71 21.18
C ARG A 111 0.48 12.14 22.15
N ASN A 112 1.50 12.94 22.47
CA ASN A 112 2.45 12.57 23.51
C ASN A 112 1.71 12.56 24.85
N LYS A 113 1.56 11.39 25.47
CA LYS A 113 0.87 11.24 26.76
C LYS A 113 1.62 12.05 27.82
N ARG A 114 1.17 13.26 28.12
CA ARG A 114 1.44 13.87 29.43
C ARG A 114 0.51 13.16 30.41
N GLN A 115 1.07 12.33 31.27
CA GLN A 115 0.30 11.72 32.36
C GLN A 115 -0.33 12.86 33.16
N ALA A 116 -1.65 12.83 33.28
CA ALA A 116 -2.34 13.70 34.21
C ALA A 116 -1.81 13.38 35.62
N MET A 117 -1.10 14.34 36.21
CA MET A 117 -0.71 14.27 37.61
C MET A 117 -2.01 14.39 38.40
N ARG A 118 -2.25 13.39 39.25
CA ARG A 118 -3.47 13.18 40.02
C ARG A 118 -3.55 14.14 41.20
#